data_AF-A0A259HEJ5-F1
#
_entry.id   AF-A0A259HEJ5-F1
#
_cell.length_a   1.000
_cell.length_b   1.000
_cell.length_c   1.000
_cell.angle_alpha   90.00
_cell.angle_beta   90.00
_cell.angle_gamma   90.00
#
_symmetry.space_group_name_H-M   'P 1'
#
loop_
_entity.id
_entity.type
_entity.pdbx_description
1 polymer ?
#
loop_
_entity_poly.entity_id
_entity_poly.type
_entity_poly.pdbx_seq_one_letter_code
_entity_poly.pdbx_strand_id
1 'polypeptide(L)' 'SKEKGIISVSDKVVVYNILEQKLIVADVNQTESAIQTVNKLKQNTFESNLIKILDKQYPTEVYMGGLSN' A
#
# COMPACT_ATOMS: atom_id res chain seq x y z
N SER A 1 -15.73 -20.95 13.88
CA SER A 1 -16.49 -19.81 14.41
C SER A 1 -16.76 -18.86 13.26
N LYS A 2 -18.00 -18.39 13.03
CA LYS A 2 -18.27 -17.43 11.94
C LYS A 2 -17.68 -16.07 12.35
N GLU A 3 -16.69 -15.58 11.61
CA GLU A 3 -16.08 -14.27 11.87
C GLU A 3 -17.12 -13.16 11.72
N LYS A 4 -17.25 -12.34 12.76
CA LYS A 4 -18.06 -11.13 12.76
C LYS A 4 -17.12 -9.94 12.63
N GLY A 5 -17.34 -9.10 11.64
CA GLY A 5 -16.56 -7.88 11.44
C GLY A 5 -17.42 -6.63 11.60
N ILE A 6 -16.76 -5.52 11.85
CA ILE A 6 -17.37 -4.19 11.88
C ILE A 6 -16.59 -3.32 10.89
N ILE A 7 -17.30 -2.68 9.95
CA ILE A 7 -16.72 -1.63 9.10
C ILE A 7 -17.48 -0.32 9.31
N SER A 8 -16.74 0.78 9.27
CA SER A 8 -17.31 2.13 9.27
C SER A 8 -17.34 2.65 7.84
N VAL A 9 -18.52 3.07 7.37
CA VAL A 9 -18.72 3.64 6.02
C VAL A 9 -19.37 5.01 6.20
N SER A 10 -18.60 6.07 5.93
CA SER A 10 -19.00 7.46 6.12
C SER A 10 -19.54 7.71 7.54
N ASP A 11 -20.85 7.96 7.66
CA ASP A 11 -21.57 8.26 8.89
C ASP A 11 -22.21 7.02 9.56
N LYS A 12 -21.96 5.81 9.04
CA LYS A 12 -22.64 4.58 9.47
C LYS A 12 -21.66 3.48 9.86
N VAL A 13 -22.12 2.63 10.77
CA VAL A 13 -21.41 1.42 11.21
C VAL A 13 -22.18 0.19 10.73
N VAL A 14 -21.49 -0.72 10.04
CA VAL A 14 -22.07 -1.94 9.48
C VAL A 14 -21.47 -3.15 10.19
N VAL A 15 -22.33 -4.00 10.75
CA VAL A 15 -21.96 -5.28 11.37
C VAL A 15 -22.27 -6.39 10.37
N TYR A 16 -21.28 -7.22 10.06
CA TYR A 16 -21.42 -8.30 9.08
C TYR A 16 -20.85 -9.61 9.60
N ASN A 17 -21.37 -10.72 9.07
CA ASN A 17 -20.82 -12.05 9.28
C ASN A 17 -20.43 -12.63 7.92
N ILE A 18 -19.25 -13.23 7.82
CA ILE A 18 -18.86 -13.94 6.60
C ILE A 18 -19.61 -15.27 6.55
N LEU A 19 -20.46 -15.45 5.53
CA LEU A 19 -21.24 -16.67 5.36
C LEU A 19 -20.41 -17.77 4.67
N GLU A 20 -19.66 -17.39 3.63
CA GLU A 20 -18.84 -18.28 2.83
C GLU A 20 -17.76 -17.45 2.10
N GLN A 21 -16.55 -18.01 1.98
CA GLN A 21 -15.47 -17.43 1.18
C GLN A 21 -14.98 -18.50 0.20
N LYS A 22 -15.20 -18.29 -1.10
CA LYS A 22 -14.72 -19.20 -2.15
C LYS A 22 -13.50 -18.62 -2.82
N LEU A 23 -12.50 -19.47 -3.04
CA LEU A 23 -11.40 -19.15 -3.94
C LEU A 23 -11.90 -19.38 -5.38
N ILE A 24 -12.42 -18.33 -6.00
CA ILE A 24 -12.79 -18.41 -7.42
C ILE A 24 -11.49 -18.28 -8.21
N VAL A 25 -11.21 -19.23 -9.09
CA VAL A 25 -10.15 -19.07 -10.09
C VAL A 25 -10.58 -17.92 -10.99
N ALA A 26 -10.04 -16.74 -10.74
CA ALA A 26 -10.37 -15.55 -11.49
C ALA A 26 -9.96 -15.74 -12.95
N ASP A 27 -10.72 -15.13 -13.87
CA ASP A 27 -10.35 -15.05 -15.28
C ASP A 27 -8.91 -14.52 -15.37
N VAL A 28 -8.08 -15.16 -16.20
CA VAL A 28 -6.66 -14.85 -16.38
C VAL A 28 -6.47 -13.34 -16.62
N ASN A 29 -7.38 -12.72 -17.37
CA ASN A 29 -7.34 -11.30 -17.70
C ASN A 29 -7.57 -10.38 -16.48
N GLN A 30 -8.49 -10.76 -15.58
CA GLN A 30 -8.74 -9.99 -14.35
C GLN A 30 -7.60 -10.17 -13.35
N THR A 31 -6.99 -11.35 -13.33
CA THR A 31 -5.87 -11.66 -12.44
C THR A 31 -4.61 -10.89 -12.84
N GLU A 32 -4.37 -10.69 -14.13
CA GLU A 32 -3.20 -9.97 -14.62
C GLU A 32 -3.17 -8.50 -14.16
N SER A 33 -4.30 -7.79 -14.27
CA SER A 33 -4.40 -6.39 -13.81
C SER A 33 -4.18 -6.25 -12.31
N ALA A 34 -4.73 -7.19 -11.51
CA ALA A 34 -4.52 -7.24 -10.08
C ALA A 34 -3.03 -7.50 -9.74
N ILE A 35 -2.38 -8.44 -10.43
CA ILE A 35 -0.96 -8.74 -10.26
C ILE A 35 -0.09 -7.52 -10.60
N GLN A 36 -0.34 -6.86 -11.72
CA GLN A 36 0.38 -5.65 -12.13
C GLN A 36 0.25 -4.54 -11.08
N THR A 37 -0.96 -4.33 -10.56
CA THR A 37 -1.21 -3.33 -9.51
C THR A 37 -0.46 -3.67 -8.22
N VAL A 38 -0.51 -4.93 -7.78
CA VAL A 38 0.22 -5.40 -6.59
C VAL A 38 1.72 -5.23 -6.77
N ASN A 39 2.27 -5.56 -7.94
CA ASN A 39 3.69 -5.40 -8.22
C ASN A 39 4.11 -3.94 -8.17
N LYS A 40 3.32 -3.03 -8.75
CA LYS A 40 3.59 -1.59 -8.68
C LYS A 40 3.56 -1.04 -7.26
N LEU A 41 2.58 -1.48 -6.44
CA LEU A 41 2.52 -1.11 -5.02
C LEU A 41 3.75 -1.58 -4.24
N LYS A 42 4.18 -2.83 -4.46
CA LYS A 42 5.38 -3.40 -3.83
C LYS A 42 6.63 -2.62 -4.22
N GLN A 43 6.78 -2.33 -5.51
CA GLN A 43 7.93 -1.58 -6.03
C GLN A 43 7.99 -0.17 -5.45
N ASN A 44 6.91 0.59 -5.49
CA ASN A 44 6.84 1.94 -4.92
C ASN A 44 7.16 1.93 -3.41
N THR A 45 6.66 0.92 -2.69
CA THR A 45 6.92 0.77 -1.25
C THR A 45 8.40 0.47 -0.99
N PHE A 46 9.01 -0.42 -1.79
CA PHE A 46 10.42 -0.75 -1.67
C PHE A 46 11.29 0.47 -1.95
N GLU A 47 11.08 1.15 -3.07
CA GLU A 47 11.85 2.33 -3.48
C GLU A 47 11.76 3.45 -2.44
N SER A 48 10.55 3.77 -1.96
CA SER A 48 10.35 4.79 -0.92
C SER A 48 11.10 4.46 0.37
N ASN A 49 11.08 3.20 0.80
CA ASN A 49 11.78 2.78 2.02
C ASN A 49 13.30 2.72 1.82
N LEU A 50 13.76 2.33 0.63
CA LEU A 50 15.18 2.34 0.31
C LEU A 50 15.76 3.74 0.38
N ILE A 51 15.09 4.75 -0.20
CA ILE A 51 15.53 6.15 -0.13
C ILE A 51 15.61 6.61 1.33
N LYS A 52 14.62 6.29 2.17
CA LYS A 52 14.64 6.65 3.61
C LYS A 52 15.81 6.00 4.35
N ILE A 53 16.14 4.75 4.03
CA ILE A 53 17.27 4.04 4.64
C ILE A 53 18.59 4.69 4.23
N LEU A 54 18.72 5.01 2.94
CA LEU A 54 19.93 5.65 2.40
C LEU A 54 20.13 7.05 2.98
N ASP A 55 19.08 7.86 3.05
CA ASP A 55 19.10 9.20 3.67
C ASP A 55 19.55 9.14 5.13
N LYS A 56 19.05 8.14 5.89
CA LYS A 56 19.48 7.91 7.27
C LYS A 56 20.94 7.44 7.38
N GLN A 57 21.38 6.57 6.47
CA GLN A 57 22.70 5.97 6.52
C GLN A 57 23.80 6.94 6.06
N TYR A 58 23.47 7.84 5.12
CA TYR A 58 24.40 8.76 4.50
C TYR A 58 23.89 10.20 4.66
N PRO A 59 24.06 10.81 5.84
CA PRO A 59 23.59 12.18 6.08
C PRO A 59 24.28 13.13 5.10
N THR A 60 23.47 13.93 4.39
CA THR A 60 23.96 14.90 3.41
C THR A 60 23.88 16.32 3.99
N GLU A 61 24.95 17.10 3.80
CA GLU A 61 24.97 18.51 4.15
C GLU A 61 24.61 19.35 2.92
N VAL A 62 23.58 20.19 3.03
CA VAL A 62 23.18 21.11 1.96
C VAL A 62 23.99 22.39 2.09
N TYR A 63 25.01 22.55 1.24
CA TYR A 63 25.77 23.79 1.15
C TYR A 63 25.02 24.82 0.30
N MET A 64 24.20 25.65 0.94
CA MET A 64 23.62 26.85 0.31
C MET A 64 24.63 28.01 0.33
N GLY A 65 25.75 27.85 -0.37
CA GLY A 65 26.70 28.94 -0.58
C GLY A 65 26.41 29.69 -1.87
N GLY A 66 25.66 30.81 -1.82
CA GLY A 66 25.74 31.79 -2.91
C GLY A 66 24.48 32.53 -3.37
N LEU A 67 23.46 32.76 -2.54
CA LEU A 67 22.40 33.73 -2.88
C LEU A 67 21.99 34.55 -1.64
N SER A 68 22.84 35.48 -1.23
CA SER A 68 22.41 36.67 -0.47
C SER A 68 22.41 37.86 -1.43
N ASN A 69 21.26 38.52 -1.59
CA ASN A 69 21.10 39.77 -2.33
C ASN A 69 21.97 40.90 -1.75
#